data_AF-A0A6N6S3H9-F1
#
_entry.id   AF-A0A6N6S3H9-F1
#
_cell.length_a   1.000
_cell.length_b   1.000
_cell.length_c   1.000
_cell.angle_alpha   90.00
_cell.angle_beta   90.00
_cell.angle_gamma   90.00
#
_symmetry.space_group_name_H-M   'P 1'
#
loop_
_entity.id
_entity.type
_entity.pdbx_description
1 polymer ?
#
loop_
_entity_poly.entity_id
_entity_poly.type
_entity_poly.pdbx_seq_one_letter_code
_entity_poly.pdbx_strand_id
1 'polypeptide(L)'
;YQLNAEYLRTDPKPRWDWSYFSFISNLYFFAAGIFAYRFGKELKEGIILNVAIPWGACIVLALLLFTELDKGLRKGGRPDLLIWAVGFTALCIWQSLRPCVWIGSKVLEYVGERSYSVYLLHPVIVFFFKKWIVGGYASLLPYIGKYAYFICAFLVLMIVLAVSELTYRFIEVPGIKLGRRYISKHAV
;
A
#
# COMPACT_ATOMS: atom_id res chain seq x y z
N TYR A 1 -1.39 -16.72 -30.54
CA TYR A 1 -2.48 -15.82 -30.97
C TYR A 1 -3.86 -16.21 -30.41
N GLN A 2 -4.16 -17.50 -30.19
CA GLN A 2 -5.46 -17.92 -29.62
C GLN A 2 -5.67 -17.54 -28.14
N LEU A 3 -4.62 -17.51 -27.31
CA LEU A 3 -4.68 -17.06 -25.90
C LEU A 3 -5.17 -15.61 -25.71
N ASN A 4 -4.92 -14.72 -26.68
CA ASN A 4 -5.38 -13.32 -26.60
C ASN A 4 -6.89 -13.17 -26.88
N ALA A 5 -7.47 -14.07 -27.68
CA ALA A 5 -8.87 -13.98 -28.09
C ALA A 5 -9.84 -14.52 -27.02
N GLU A 6 -9.38 -15.48 -26.22
CA GLU A 6 -10.19 -16.11 -25.17
C GLU A 6 -10.27 -15.23 -23.91
N TYR A 7 -9.15 -14.60 -23.50
CA TYR A 7 -9.11 -13.64 -22.39
C TYR A 7 -9.98 -12.38 -22.61
N LEU A 8 -10.20 -11.98 -23.87
CA LEU A 8 -11.01 -10.80 -24.19
C LEU A 8 -12.52 -11.07 -24.21
N ARG A 9 -12.95 -12.35 -24.18
CA ARG A 9 -14.36 -12.74 -24.32
C ARG A 9 -15.03 -13.16 -23.01
N THR A 10 -14.28 -13.57 -22.00
CA THR A 10 -14.81 -14.14 -20.76
C THR A 10 -14.82 -13.19 -19.57
N ASP A 11 -14.05 -12.11 -19.60
CA ASP A 11 -14.06 -11.13 -18.51
C ASP A 11 -15.14 -10.06 -18.73
N PRO A 12 -16.10 -9.87 -17.79
CA PRO A 12 -16.92 -8.67 -17.81
C PRO A 12 -15.99 -7.47 -17.79
N LYS A 13 -16.13 -6.54 -18.75
CA LYS A 13 -15.32 -5.31 -18.81
C LYS A 13 -15.26 -4.73 -17.38
N PRO A 14 -14.09 -4.66 -16.75
CA PRO A 14 -13.99 -4.14 -15.40
C PRO A 14 -14.55 -2.72 -15.41
N ARG A 15 -15.62 -2.47 -14.65
CA ARG A 15 -16.07 -1.11 -14.37
C ARG A 15 -14.99 -0.49 -13.49
N TRP A 16 -14.06 0.22 -14.12
CA TRP A 16 -13.02 0.97 -13.42
C TRP A 16 -13.69 2.12 -12.68
N ASP A 17 -13.99 1.88 -11.41
CA ASP A 17 -14.45 2.93 -10.51
C ASP A 17 -13.24 3.59 -9.85
N TRP A 18 -12.75 4.66 -10.49
CA TRP A 18 -11.62 5.43 -9.98
C TRP A 18 -11.97 6.26 -8.75
N SER A 19 -13.25 6.35 -8.36
CA SER A 19 -13.68 7.14 -7.20
C SER A 19 -13.04 6.64 -5.91
N TYR A 20 -12.76 5.34 -5.79
CA TYR A 20 -12.06 4.73 -4.66
C TYR A 20 -10.64 5.28 -4.44
N PHE A 21 -9.98 5.79 -5.49
CA PHE A 21 -8.66 6.42 -5.38
C PHE A 21 -8.74 7.92 -5.08
N SER A 22 -9.93 8.50 -5.11
CA SER A 22 -10.10 9.92 -4.79
C SER A 22 -9.77 10.19 -3.34
N PHE A 23 -9.24 11.40 -3.07
CA PHE A 23 -8.96 11.84 -1.71
C PHE A 23 -10.23 11.82 -0.84
N ILE A 24 -11.37 12.21 -1.41
CA ILE A 24 -12.67 12.26 -0.72
C ILE A 24 -13.06 10.87 -0.22
N SER A 25 -12.93 9.84 -1.06
CA SER A 25 -13.22 8.45 -0.71
C SER A 25 -12.20 7.81 0.22
N ASN A 26 -11.13 8.52 0.60
CA ASN A 26 -10.12 8.08 1.58
C ASN A 26 -9.99 9.06 2.77
N LEU A 27 -10.89 10.05 2.87
CA LEU A 27 -10.83 11.10 3.89
C LEU A 27 -10.88 10.54 5.32
N TYR A 28 -11.58 9.43 5.54
CA TYR A 28 -11.66 8.78 6.85
C TYR A 28 -10.32 8.18 7.29
N PHE A 29 -9.51 7.62 6.37
CA PHE A 29 -8.15 7.17 6.72
C PHE A 29 -7.26 8.36 7.09
N PHE A 30 -7.38 9.47 6.36
CA PHE A 30 -6.66 10.70 6.67
C PHE A 30 -7.05 11.28 8.04
N ALA A 31 -8.36 11.35 8.33
CA ALA A 31 -8.87 11.80 9.62
C ALA A 31 -8.43 10.88 10.77
N ALA A 32 -8.43 9.56 10.55
CA ALA A 32 -7.92 8.59 11.51
C ALA A 32 -6.42 8.77 11.79
N GLY A 33 -5.63 9.11 10.76
CA GLY A 33 -4.22 9.48 10.92
C GLY A 33 -4.00 10.75 11.74
N ILE A 34 -4.81 11.81 11.52
CA ILE A 34 -4.77 13.03 12.34
C ILE A 34 -5.11 12.70 13.80
N PHE A 35 -6.15 11.88 14.01
CA PHE A 35 -6.53 11.40 15.33
C PHE A 35 -5.37 10.66 16.01
N ALA A 36 -4.74 9.72 15.29
CA ALA A 36 -3.58 8.97 15.77
C ALA A 36 -2.44 9.90 16.22
N TYR A 37 -2.12 10.93 15.42
CA TYR A 37 -1.05 11.86 15.72
C TYR A 37 -1.35 12.73 16.95
N ARG A 38 -2.58 13.19 17.12
CA ARG A 38 -2.97 14.06 18.23
C ARG A 38 -3.07 13.30 19.55
N PHE A 39 -3.80 12.18 19.55
CA PHE A 39 -4.06 11.41 20.77
C PHE A 39 -2.92 10.45 21.12
N GLY A 40 -2.14 9.99 20.13
CA GLY A 40 -0.98 9.13 20.36
C GLY A 40 0.05 9.73 21.31
N LYS A 41 0.18 11.06 21.35
CA LYS A 41 1.11 11.77 22.25
C LYS A 41 0.66 11.83 23.71
N GLU A 42 -0.64 11.71 23.95
CA GLU A 42 -1.23 11.81 25.29
C GLU A 42 -1.34 10.44 25.98
N LEU A 43 -1.21 9.36 25.21
CA LEU A 43 -1.30 7.99 25.70
C LEU A 43 -0.02 7.60 26.44
N LYS A 44 -0.19 7.08 27.65
CA LYS A 44 0.91 6.48 28.44
C LYS A 44 1.03 4.99 28.13
N GLU A 45 2.25 4.49 28.15
CA GLU A 45 2.52 3.07 28.00
C GLU A 45 1.77 2.25 29.08
N GLY A 46 1.21 1.12 28.66
CA GLY A 46 0.48 0.21 29.54
C GLY A 46 0.30 -1.16 28.90
N ILE A 47 -0.01 -2.18 29.72
CA ILE A 47 -0.15 -3.58 29.26
C ILE A 47 -1.18 -3.70 28.13
N ILE A 48 -2.32 -3.00 28.27
CA ILE A 48 -3.39 -2.99 27.25
C ILE A 48 -2.85 -2.43 25.93
N LEU A 49 -2.16 -1.29 25.99
CA LEU A 49 -1.62 -0.62 24.81
C LEU A 49 -0.51 -1.44 24.12
N ASN A 50 0.32 -2.12 24.92
CA ASN A 50 1.52 -2.81 24.47
C ASN A 50 1.26 -4.22 23.94
N VAL A 51 0.18 -4.87 24.37
CA VAL A 51 -0.12 -6.27 24.07
C VAL A 51 -1.53 -6.42 23.52
N ALA A 52 -2.56 -6.00 24.25
CA ALA A 52 -3.94 -6.28 23.84
C ALA A 52 -4.35 -5.56 22.55
N ILE A 53 -3.97 -4.29 22.40
CA ILE A 53 -4.29 -3.48 21.21
C ILE A 53 -3.65 -4.03 19.92
N PRO A 54 -2.33 -4.28 19.82
CA PRO A 54 -1.75 -4.79 18.59
C PRO A 54 -2.27 -6.18 18.23
N TRP A 55 -2.41 -7.08 19.20
CA TRP A 55 -2.96 -8.41 18.94
C TRP A 55 -4.43 -8.33 18.51
N GLY A 56 -5.24 -7.53 19.19
CA GLY A 56 -6.63 -7.30 18.82
C GLY A 56 -6.78 -6.70 17.43
N ALA A 57 -5.99 -5.68 17.10
CA ALA A 57 -5.97 -5.08 15.78
C ALA A 57 -5.53 -6.10 14.71
N CYS A 58 -4.45 -6.85 14.92
CA CYS A 58 -4.00 -7.90 14.00
C CYS A 58 -5.07 -8.97 13.78
N ILE A 59 -5.77 -9.42 14.83
CA ILE A 59 -6.85 -10.41 14.73
C ILE A 59 -8.01 -9.84 13.92
N VAL A 60 -8.47 -8.62 14.22
CA VAL A 60 -9.58 -7.98 13.50
C VAL A 60 -9.24 -7.80 12.02
N LEU A 61 -8.03 -7.31 11.72
CA LEU A 61 -7.57 -7.14 10.34
C LEU A 61 -7.40 -8.47 9.62
N ALA A 62 -6.88 -9.51 10.30
CA ALA A 62 -6.77 -10.85 9.73
C ALA A 62 -8.15 -11.46 9.44
N LEU A 63 -9.11 -11.31 10.35
CA LEU A 63 -10.48 -11.74 10.13
C LEU A 63 -11.09 -11.02 8.91
N LEU A 64 -10.96 -9.70 8.81
CA LEU A 64 -11.45 -8.96 7.65
C LEU A 64 -10.75 -9.36 6.33
N LEU A 65 -9.49 -9.75 6.38
CA LEU A 65 -8.71 -10.11 5.19
C LEU A 65 -8.99 -11.54 4.71
N PHE A 66 -9.10 -12.49 5.64
CA PHE A 66 -9.18 -13.93 5.33
C PHE A 66 -10.59 -14.50 5.40
N THR A 67 -11.56 -13.73 5.88
CA THR A 67 -12.96 -14.14 5.94
C THR A 67 -13.82 -13.26 5.05
N GLU A 68 -14.89 -13.85 4.52
CA GLU A 68 -15.90 -13.19 3.68
C GLU A 68 -16.85 -12.30 4.50
N LEU A 69 -16.46 -11.92 5.72
CA LEU A 69 -17.23 -11.06 6.62
C LEU A 69 -17.45 -9.68 5.99
N ASP A 70 -16.48 -9.23 5.19
CA ASP A 70 -16.54 -8.00 4.41
C ASP A 70 -17.75 -7.97 3.46
N LYS A 71 -18.16 -9.10 2.88
CA LYS A 71 -19.31 -9.18 1.96
C LYS A 71 -20.62 -8.78 2.64
N GLY A 72 -20.79 -9.11 3.92
CA GLY A 72 -21.94 -8.68 4.71
C GLY A 72 -21.89 -7.19 5.06
N LEU A 73 -20.71 -6.72 5.47
CA LEU A 73 -20.45 -5.33 5.84
C LEU A 73 -20.59 -4.38 4.64
N ARG A 74 -20.25 -4.81 3.42
CA ARG A 74 -20.33 -3.99 2.19
C ARG A 74 -21.74 -3.55 1.81
N LYS A 75 -22.79 -4.25 2.27
CA LYS A 75 -24.20 -3.93 1.93
C LYS A 75 -24.73 -2.68 2.65
N GLY A 76 -24.09 -2.24 3.74
CA GLY A 76 -24.59 -1.19 4.63
C GLY A 76 -23.69 0.05 4.71
N GLY A 77 -23.26 0.61 3.57
CA GLY A 77 -22.47 1.86 3.56
C GLY A 77 -20.96 1.68 3.83
N ARG A 78 -20.45 0.47 3.67
CA ARG A 78 -19.04 0.09 3.83
C ARG A 78 -18.39 0.35 5.21
N PRO A 79 -19.02 -0.04 6.34
CA PRO A 79 -18.40 -0.03 7.67
C PRO A 79 -17.09 -0.83 7.75
N ASP A 80 -16.85 -1.76 6.83
CA ASP A 80 -15.56 -2.45 6.69
C ASP A 80 -14.39 -1.45 6.66
N LEU A 81 -14.53 -0.34 5.95
CA LEU A 81 -13.48 0.68 5.84
C LEU A 81 -13.17 1.39 7.16
N LEU A 82 -14.18 1.62 7.99
CA LEU A 82 -13.98 2.24 9.30
C LEU A 82 -13.24 1.27 10.23
N ILE A 83 -13.56 -0.02 10.18
CA ILE A 83 -12.86 -1.04 10.97
C ILE A 83 -11.40 -1.13 10.52
N TRP A 84 -11.13 -1.09 9.22
CA TRP A 84 -9.76 -0.98 8.68
C TRP A 84 -9.04 0.27 9.20
N ALA A 85 -9.69 1.44 9.15
CA ALA A 85 -9.10 2.69 9.60
C ALA A 85 -8.75 2.67 11.10
N VAL A 86 -9.65 2.13 11.94
CA VAL A 86 -9.43 1.97 13.37
C VAL A 86 -8.30 0.97 13.64
N GLY A 87 -8.29 -0.18 12.96
CA GLY A 87 -7.25 -1.19 13.09
C GLY A 87 -5.86 -0.66 12.75
N PHE A 88 -5.72 0.04 11.61
CA PHE A 88 -4.46 0.67 11.24
C PHE A 88 -4.05 1.79 12.20
N THR A 89 -5.01 2.60 12.66
CA THR A 89 -4.73 3.66 13.65
C THR A 89 -4.18 3.08 14.95
N ALA A 90 -4.79 2.01 15.45
CA ALA A 90 -4.33 1.29 16.63
C ALA A 90 -2.89 0.76 16.47
N LEU A 91 -2.58 0.16 15.31
CA LEU A 91 -1.24 -0.33 15.01
C LEU A 91 -0.22 0.82 14.86
N CYS A 92 -0.60 1.94 14.26
CA CYS A 92 0.26 3.11 14.14
C CYS A 92 0.61 3.72 15.51
N ILE A 93 -0.37 3.85 16.40
CA ILE A 93 -0.16 4.34 17.78
C ILE A 93 0.72 3.36 18.56
N TRP A 94 0.46 2.06 18.45
CA TRP A 94 1.29 1.06 19.13
C TRP A 94 2.74 1.10 18.63
N GLN A 95 2.95 1.14 17.31
CA GLN A 95 4.28 1.16 16.71
C GLN A 95 5.04 2.47 17.00
N SER A 96 4.35 3.60 17.19
CA SER A 96 4.99 4.87 17.55
C SER A 96 5.46 4.91 19.00
N LEU A 97 4.75 4.21 19.91
CA LEU A 97 5.09 4.14 21.33
C LEU A 97 6.09 3.01 21.63
N ARG A 98 5.95 1.87 20.96
CA ARG A 98 6.82 0.71 21.15
C ARG A 98 7.25 0.17 19.78
N PRO A 99 8.29 0.76 19.16
CA PRO A 99 8.73 0.33 17.84
C PRO A 99 9.18 -1.13 17.87
N CYS A 100 8.45 -1.99 17.15
CA CYS A 100 8.88 -3.36 16.91
C CYS A 100 10.15 -3.36 16.06
N VAL A 101 11.19 -4.08 16.49
CA VAL A 101 12.52 -4.11 15.83
C VAL A 101 12.45 -4.60 14.38
N TRP A 102 11.51 -5.51 14.09
CA TRP A 102 11.31 -6.01 12.73
C TRP A 102 10.71 -4.95 11.81
N ILE A 103 9.66 -4.27 12.29
CA ILE A 103 8.92 -3.26 11.52
C ILE A 103 9.72 -1.95 11.42
N GLY A 104 10.39 -1.56 12.50
CA GLY A 104 11.28 -0.40 12.57
C GLY A 104 12.70 -0.68 12.09
N SER A 105 12.92 -1.74 11.30
CA SER A 105 14.23 -2.02 10.73
C SER A 105 14.56 -1.02 9.62
N LYS A 106 15.84 -0.69 9.46
CA LYS A 106 16.31 0.24 8.40
C LYS A 106 15.88 -0.16 7.00
N VAL A 107 15.69 -1.47 6.74
CA VAL A 107 15.22 -1.97 5.45
C VAL A 107 13.76 -1.61 5.23
N LEU A 108 12.89 -1.83 6.23
CA LEU A 108 11.48 -1.47 6.12
C LEU A 108 11.28 0.04 6.09
N GLU A 109 12.09 0.80 6.83
CA GLU A 109 12.13 2.26 6.75
C GLU A 109 12.52 2.71 5.33
N TYR A 110 13.61 2.16 4.78
CA TYR A 110 14.05 2.46 3.42
C TYR A 110 12.95 2.19 2.38
N VAL A 111 12.32 1.02 2.43
CA VAL A 111 11.22 0.64 1.51
C VAL A 111 9.99 1.53 1.75
N GLY A 112 9.68 1.83 3.01
CA GLY A 112 8.55 2.66 3.42
C GLY A 112 8.66 4.09 2.91
N GLU A 113 9.83 4.72 3.01
CA GLU A 113 10.10 6.06 2.46
C GLU A 113 9.82 6.16 0.96
N ARG A 114 10.00 5.06 0.21
CA ARG A 114 9.84 5.00 -1.25
C ARG A 114 8.49 4.44 -1.68
N SER A 115 7.66 4.02 -0.73
CA SER A 115 6.38 3.36 -1.00
C SER A 115 5.45 4.22 -1.85
N TYR A 116 5.49 5.55 -1.67
CA TYR A 116 4.72 6.49 -2.48
C TYR A 116 5.16 6.50 -3.95
N SER A 117 6.47 6.62 -4.19
CA SER A 117 7.05 6.53 -5.53
C SER A 117 6.73 5.18 -6.19
N VAL A 118 6.85 4.07 -5.44
CA VAL A 118 6.49 2.71 -5.90
C VAL A 118 5.02 2.64 -6.29
N TYR A 119 4.12 3.17 -5.47
CA TYR A 119 2.68 3.17 -5.71
C TYR A 119 2.32 3.92 -7.00
N LEU A 120 2.92 5.08 -7.25
CA LEU A 120 2.66 5.87 -8.45
C LEU A 120 3.22 5.21 -9.72
N LEU A 121 4.43 4.65 -9.64
CA LEU A 121 5.14 4.16 -10.82
C LEU A 121 4.81 2.72 -11.19
N HIS A 122 4.43 1.89 -10.23
CA HIS A 122 4.03 0.50 -10.48
C HIS A 122 3.03 0.35 -11.64
N PRO A 123 1.86 1.01 -11.65
CA PRO A 123 0.90 0.85 -12.75
C PRO A 123 1.44 1.38 -14.08
N VAL A 124 2.24 2.45 -14.06
CA VAL A 124 2.88 3.03 -15.26
C VAL A 124 3.85 2.02 -15.87
N ILE A 125 4.75 1.46 -15.04
CA ILE A 125 5.73 0.46 -15.46
C ILE A 125 5.03 -0.79 -15.99
N VAL A 126 4.04 -1.32 -15.26
CA VAL A 126 3.28 -2.49 -15.72
C VAL A 126 2.57 -2.21 -17.05
N PHE A 127 2.01 -1.03 -17.24
CA PHE A 127 1.35 -0.65 -18.49
C PHE A 127 2.34 -0.62 -19.67
N PHE A 128 3.47 0.07 -19.53
CA PHE A 128 4.47 0.19 -20.60
C PHE A 128 5.21 -1.11 -20.88
N PHE A 129 5.50 -1.89 -19.84
CA PHE A 129 6.24 -3.16 -19.97
C PHE A 129 5.31 -4.37 -20.18
N LYS A 130 3.99 -4.20 -20.24
CA LYS A 130 3.01 -5.29 -20.38
C LYS A 130 3.38 -6.31 -21.46
N LYS A 131 3.72 -5.84 -22.66
CA LYS A 131 4.07 -6.71 -23.79
C LYS A 131 5.29 -7.59 -23.49
N TRP A 132 6.31 -7.00 -22.85
CA TRP A 132 7.54 -7.69 -22.48
C TRP A 132 7.33 -8.67 -21.33
N ILE A 133 6.54 -8.28 -20.32
CA ILE A 133 6.20 -9.13 -19.18
C ILE A 133 5.42 -10.37 -19.65
N VAL A 134 4.39 -10.17 -20.47
CA VAL A 134 3.57 -11.27 -21.02
C VAL A 134 4.39 -12.16 -21.96
N GLY A 135 5.24 -11.56 -22.80
CA GLY A 135 6.15 -12.31 -23.67
C GLY A 135 7.14 -13.17 -22.88
N GLY A 136 7.80 -12.59 -21.88
CA GLY A 136 8.73 -13.30 -21.01
C GLY A 136 8.05 -14.43 -20.23
N TYR A 137 6.85 -14.18 -19.68
CA TYR A 137 6.06 -15.21 -19.02
C TYR A 137 5.72 -16.37 -19.96
N ALA A 138 5.23 -16.07 -21.18
CA ALA A 138 4.89 -17.08 -22.17
C ALA A 138 6.12 -17.90 -22.63
N SER A 139 7.30 -17.29 -22.70
CA SER A 139 8.54 -17.98 -23.03
C SER A 139 9.08 -18.87 -21.90
N LEU A 140 8.87 -18.48 -20.63
CA LEU A 140 9.31 -19.24 -19.46
C LEU A 140 8.33 -20.36 -19.07
N LEU A 141 7.04 -20.19 -19.38
CA LEU A 141 5.98 -21.13 -19.03
C LEU A 141 6.27 -22.60 -19.42
N PRO A 142 6.81 -22.93 -20.61
CA PRO A 142 7.10 -24.31 -21.00
C PRO A 142 8.21 -24.97 -20.18
N TYR A 143 9.15 -24.18 -19.64
CA TYR A 143 10.34 -24.70 -18.97
C TYR A 143 10.14 -24.89 -17.46
N ILE A 144 9.42 -23.95 -16.83
CA ILE A 144 9.31 -23.88 -15.37
C ILE A 144 7.84 -23.77 -14.88
N GLY A 145 6.88 -23.84 -15.80
CA GLY A 145 5.46 -23.85 -15.47
C GLY A 145 5.03 -22.63 -14.65
N LYS A 146 4.25 -22.89 -13.60
CA LYS A 146 3.68 -21.85 -12.73
C LYS A 146 4.73 -20.98 -12.03
N TYR A 147 5.95 -21.47 -11.85
CA TYR A 147 7.04 -20.70 -11.24
C TYR A 147 7.53 -19.54 -12.11
N ALA A 148 7.20 -19.53 -13.41
CA ALA A 148 7.44 -18.39 -14.30
C ALA A 148 6.82 -17.09 -13.76
N TYR A 149 5.68 -17.20 -13.05
CA TYR A 149 5.03 -16.05 -12.44
C TYR A 149 5.93 -15.36 -11.42
N PHE A 150 6.54 -16.12 -10.50
CA PHE A 150 7.39 -15.54 -9.45
C PHE A 150 8.63 -14.87 -10.02
N ILE A 151 9.23 -15.43 -11.07
CA ILE A 151 10.37 -14.83 -11.74
C ILE A 151 9.97 -13.54 -12.44
N CYS A 152 8.87 -13.54 -13.21
CA CYS A 152 8.38 -12.32 -13.84
C CYS A 152 7.99 -11.25 -12.83
N ALA A 153 7.31 -11.62 -11.74
CA ALA A 153 6.92 -10.71 -10.67
C ALA A 153 8.15 -10.12 -9.97
N PHE A 154 9.17 -10.93 -9.69
CA PHE A 154 10.43 -10.47 -9.11
C PHE A 154 11.15 -9.50 -10.03
N LEU A 155 11.24 -9.79 -11.34
CA LEU A 155 11.84 -8.88 -12.32
C LEU A 155 11.09 -7.55 -12.39
N VAL A 156 9.76 -7.57 -12.44
CA VAL A 156 8.94 -6.35 -12.42
C VAL A 156 9.18 -5.56 -11.13
N LEU A 157 9.19 -6.23 -9.97
CA LEU A 157 9.45 -5.60 -8.69
C LEU A 157 10.82 -4.90 -8.67
N MET A 158 11.86 -5.54 -9.19
CA MET A 158 13.21 -4.95 -9.27
C MET A 158 13.22 -3.70 -10.16
N ILE A 159 12.54 -3.74 -11.30
CA ILE A 159 12.42 -2.57 -12.19
C ILE A 159 11.65 -1.45 -11.47
N VAL A 160 10.53 -1.75 -10.84
CA VAL A 160 9.73 -0.76 -10.10
C VAL A 160 10.56 -0.13 -8.99
N LEU A 161 11.26 -0.91 -8.17
CA LEU A 161 12.11 -0.39 -7.11
C LEU A 161 13.25 0.48 -7.66
N ALA A 162 13.91 0.06 -8.74
CA ALA A 162 14.99 0.84 -9.34
C ALA A 162 14.50 2.20 -9.88
N VAL A 163 13.39 2.21 -10.63
CA VAL A 163 12.82 3.46 -11.16
C VAL A 163 12.30 4.33 -10.01
N SER A 164 11.67 3.73 -9.00
CA SER A 164 11.17 4.45 -7.82
C SER A 164 12.29 5.08 -6.99
N GLU A 165 13.45 4.42 -6.88
CA GLU A 165 14.64 5.01 -6.25
C GLU A 165 15.08 6.28 -6.97
N LEU A 166 15.13 6.22 -8.30
CA LEU A 166 15.57 7.34 -9.13
C LEU A 166 14.59 8.52 -8.97
N THR A 167 13.28 8.28 -9.11
CA THR A 167 12.29 9.35 -8.94
C THR A 167 12.27 9.90 -7.52
N TYR A 168 12.43 9.05 -6.52
CA TYR A 168 12.52 9.48 -5.13
C TYR A 168 13.69 10.45 -4.92
N ARG A 169 14.90 10.10 -5.39
CA ARG A 169 16.09 10.93 -5.21
C ARG A 169 16.09 12.21 -6.04
N PHE A 170 15.59 12.16 -7.28
CA PHE A 170 15.69 13.26 -8.23
C PHE A 170 14.46 14.17 -8.28
N ILE A 171 13.29 13.70 -7.85
CA ILE A 171 12.04 14.46 -7.92
C ILE A 171 11.49 14.69 -6.51
N GLU A 172 11.28 13.62 -5.75
CA GLU A 172 10.61 13.69 -4.45
C GLU A 172 11.45 14.45 -3.41
N VAL A 173 12.69 14.03 -3.18
CA VAL A 173 13.59 14.67 -2.19
C VAL A 173 13.85 16.16 -2.52
N PRO A 174 14.15 16.55 -3.78
CA PRO A 174 14.29 17.96 -4.15
C PRO A 174 12.99 18.74 -3.98
N GLY A 175 11.84 18.15 -4.36
CA GLY A 175 10.53 18.77 -4.19
C GLY A 175 10.21 19.08 -2.73
N ILE A 176 10.44 18.13 -1.83
CA ILE A 176 10.24 18.33 -0.38
C ILE A 176 11.20 19.42 0.15
N LYS A 177 12.47 19.42 -0.27
CA LYS A 177 13.44 20.46 0.12
C LYS A 177 12.99 21.86 -0.34
N LEU A 178 12.49 21.97 -1.58
CA LEU A 178 11.97 23.21 -2.12
C LEU A 178 10.76 23.70 -1.31
N GLY A 179 9.79 22.82 -1.03
CA GLY A 179 8.62 23.14 -0.20
C GLY A 179 8.99 23.64 1.20
N ARG A 180 9.92 22.95 1.89
CA ARG A 180 10.43 23.40 3.20
C ARG A 180 11.08 24.79 3.14
N ARG A 181 11.82 25.09 2.07
CA ARG A 181 12.43 26.41 1.86
C ARG A 181 11.40 27.51 1.63
N TYR A 182 10.29 27.23 0.96
CA TYR A 182 9.21 28.21 0.78
C TYR A 182 8.45 28.48 2.08
N ILE A 183 8.10 27.44 2.84
CA ILE A 183 7.38 27.58 4.11
C ILE A 183 8.21 28.37 5.13
N SER A 184 9.49 28.02 5.30
CA SER A 184 10.38 28.72 6.24
C SER A 184 10.58 30.20 5.91
N LYS A 185 10.47 30.61 4.64
CA LYS A 185 10.53 32.03 4.24
C LYS A 185 9.27 32.83 4.55
N HIS A 186 8.12 32.18 4.69
CA HIS A 186 6.81 32.84 4.90
C HIS A 186 6.25 32.61 6.31
N ALA A 187 6.99 31.90 7.17
CA ALA A 187 6.65 31.72 8.59
C ALA A 187 7.13 32.89 9.47
N VAL A 188 7.26 34.09 8.89
CA VAL A 188 7.56 35.35 9.59
C VAL A 188 6.25 36.06 9.93
#